data_AF-A0A7S1BNA1-F1
#
_entry.id   AF-A0A7S1BNA1-F1
#
_cell.length_a   1.000
_cell.length_b   1.000
_cell.length_c   1.000
_cell.angle_alpha   90.00
_cell.angle_beta   90.00
_cell.angle_gamma   90.00
#
_symmetry.space_group_name_H-M   'P 1'
#
loop_
_entity.id
_entity.type
_entity.pdbx_description
1 polymer ?
#
loop_
_entity_poly.entity_id
_entity_poly.type
_entity_poly.pdbx_seq_one_letter_code
_entity_poly.pdbx_strand_id
1 'polypeptide(L)'
;MAFNPFRVFIKPLQKDDEVSFGCDKLPTDNFLNANDFPTVCKMPFFEDRKFIVGALTFTTVFMLVDPVAILDYSVSQLVAVLVPRRVAGETNWCIRGIKRIEYEAEKLDKEREIRSHIREWDRCFPDFHHETLVRCCSGLVASRVFLKIIEWVKRGSKD
;
A
#
# COMPACT_ATOMS: atom_id res chain seq x y z
N MET A 1 -11.96 16.13 -12.19
CA MET A 1 -10.89 17.01 -11.68
C MET A 1 -9.90 16.12 -10.94
N ALA A 2 -8.72 15.88 -11.51
CA ALA A 2 -7.71 15.03 -10.89
C ALA A 2 -6.83 15.88 -9.97
N PHE A 3 -6.97 15.69 -8.65
CA PHE A 3 -6.08 16.26 -7.67
C PHE A 3 -4.79 15.42 -7.70
N ASN A 4 -3.69 16.01 -8.16
CA ASN A 4 -2.40 15.34 -8.24
C ASN A 4 -1.46 16.02 -7.24
N PRO A 5 -1.46 15.61 -5.95
CA PRO A 5 -0.75 16.35 -4.90
C PRO A 5 0.78 16.17 -4.95
N PHE A 6 1.32 15.34 -5.84
CA PHE A 6 2.76 15.06 -5.91
C PHE A 6 3.30 15.27 -7.33
N ARG A 7 3.43 16.53 -7.72
CA ARG A 7 4.27 16.91 -8.86
C ARG A 7 5.73 16.94 -8.39
N VAL A 8 6.35 15.76 -8.29
CA VAL A 8 7.77 15.63 -7.97
C VAL A 8 8.59 16.07 -9.19
N PHE A 9 9.07 17.31 -9.17
CA PHE A 9 10.10 17.75 -10.11
C PHE A 9 11.44 17.15 -9.67
N ILE A 10 11.84 16.03 -10.27
CA ILE A 10 13.22 15.57 -10.19
C ILE A 10 14.02 16.42 -11.19
N LYS A 11 14.52 17.57 -10.74
CA LYS A 11 15.66 18.20 -11.41
C LYS A 11 16.91 17.36 -11.12
N PRO A 12 17.80 17.14 -12.09
CA PRO A 12 19.10 16.54 -11.80
C PRO A 12 19.86 17.47 -10.83
N LEU A 13 20.13 16.99 -9.61
CA LEU A 13 20.83 17.77 -8.60
C LEU A 13 22.27 18.05 -9.06
N GLN A 14 22.57 19.32 -9.34
CA GLN A 14 23.92 19.86 -9.21
C GLN A 14 24.28 19.92 -7.72
N LYS A 15 25.57 19.74 -7.44
CA LYS A 15 26.12 19.22 -6.19
C LYS A 15 25.90 20.09 -4.94
N ASP A 16 25.44 21.33 -5.08
CA ASP A 16 25.54 22.33 -4.00
C ASP A 16 24.23 23.09 -3.69
N ASP A 17 23.06 22.67 -4.19
CA ASP A 17 21.81 23.38 -3.89
C ASP A 17 21.05 22.77 -2.71
N GLU A 18 20.94 23.53 -1.61
CA GLU A 18 20.02 23.27 -0.50
C GLU A 18 18.57 23.21 -1.01
N VAL A 19 17.91 22.07 -0.81
CA VAL A 19 16.50 21.89 -1.15
C VAL A 19 15.64 22.53 -0.07
N SER A 20 15.27 23.80 -0.25
CA SER A 20 14.24 24.46 0.56
C SER A 20 12.85 24.04 0.09
N PHE A 21 12.10 23.31 0.91
CA PHE A 21 10.68 23.04 0.67
C PHE A 21 9.85 24.27 1.06
N GLY A 22 9.38 25.02 0.07
CA GLY A 22 8.39 26.07 0.26
C GLY A 22 7.01 25.46 0.48
N CYS A 23 6.46 25.63 1.68
CA CYS A 23 5.05 25.38 1.96
C CYS A 23 4.30 26.68 1.68
N ASP A 24 3.60 26.76 0.55
CA ASP A 24 2.79 27.93 0.22
C ASP A 24 1.56 28.01 1.14
N LYS A 25 1.69 28.91 2.13
CA LYS A 25 0.67 29.70 2.84
C LYS A 25 -0.72 29.07 3.04
N LEU A 26 -0.93 28.50 4.24
CA LEU A 26 -2.25 28.49 4.90
C LEU A 26 -2.44 29.81 5.68
N PRO A 27 -3.69 30.32 5.82
CA PRO A 27 -3.95 31.59 6.46
C PRO A 27 -3.66 31.50 7.97
N THR A 28 -2.76 32.37 8.40
CA THR A 28 -2.31 32.55 9.79
C THR A 28 -3.26 33.49 10.52
N ASP A 29 -4.19 32.95 11.30
CA ASP A 29 -4.83 33.72 12.36
C ASP A 29 -4.72 32.94 13.68
N ASN A 30 -3.72 33.36 14.47
CA ASN A 30 -3.54 33.14 15.90
C ASN A 30 -2.99 31.77 16.35
N PHE A 31 -1.97 31.88 17.21
CA PHE A 31 -1.35 30.85 18.04
C PHE A 31 -0.31 29.95 17.37
N LEU A 32 0.91 30.49 17.21
CA LEU A 32 2.13 30.02 17.89
C LEU A 32 3.30 30.86 17.34
N ASN A 33 4.15 31.35 18.23
CA ASN A 33 5.31 32.17 17.90
C ASN A 33 6.18 31.40 16.88
N ALA A 34 6.42 31.99 15.71
CA ALA A 34 7.20 31.36 14.63
C ALA A 34 8.66 31.03 15.02
N ASN A 35 9.11 31.53 16.17
CA ASN A 35 10.44 31.30 16.74
C ASN A 35 10.51 30.11 17.71
N ASP A 36 9.39 29.46 18.05
CA ASP A 36 9.35 28.28 18.93
C ASP A 36 9.33 26.94 18.17
N PHE A 37 9.31 26.98 16.84
CA PHE A 37 9.56 25.76 16.07
C PHE A 37 11.06 25.46 16.11
N PRO A 38 11.50 24.29 16.60
CA PRO A 38 12.89 23.90 16.49
C PRO A 38 13.28 23.97 15.02
N THR A 39 14.10 24.96 14.71
CA THR A 39 14.74 25.18 13.41
C THR A 39 15.36 23.87 12.98
N VAL A 40 14.77 23.28 11.93
CA VAL A 40 15.28 22.12 11.21
C VAL A 40 15.54 20.94 12.14
N CYS A 41 14.54 20.05 12.28
CA CYS A 41 14.87 18.65 12.50
C CYS A 41 15.82 18.24 11.37
N LYS A 42 17.13 18.33 11.63
CA LYS A 42 18.16 17.62 10.87
C LYS A 42 17.80 16.16 11.06
N MET A 43 16.92 15.65 10.21
CA MET A 43 16.70 14.24 10.10
C MET A 43 18.05 13.68 9.66
N PRO A 44 18.75 12.85 10.48
CA PRO A 44 19.99 12.20 10.06
C PRO A 44 19.75 11.16 8.93
N PHE A 45 18.57 11.19 8.30
CA PHE A 45 18.04 10.20 7.37
C PHE A 45 18.72 10.17 5.99
N PHE A 46 19.52 11.18 5.63
CA PHE A 46 20.07 11.30 4.28
C PHE A 46 21.47 10.69 4.06
N GLU A 47 22.17 10.23 5.11
CA GLU A 47 23.49 9.61 4.92
C GLU A 47 23.43 8.14 4.49
N ASP A 48 22.33 7.44 4.82
CA ASP A 48 22.17 6.04 4.45
C ASP A 48 21.61 5.91 3.03
N ARG A 49 22.46 5.57 2.06
CA ARG A 49 22.05 5.21 0.69
C ARG A 49 20.92 4.17 0.65
N LYS A 50 20.82 3.32 1.69
CA LYS A 50 19.73 2.36 1.86
C LYS A 50 18.37 3.05 2.05
N PHE A 51 18.32 4.15 2.79
CA PHE A 51 17.08 4.89 3.00
C PHE A 51 16.58 5.51 1.70
N ILE A 52 17.46 6.16 0.93
CA ILE A 52 17.10 6.77 -0.36
C ILE A 52 16.55 5.71 -1.31
N VAL A 53 17.25 4.58 -1.43
CA VAL A 53 16.81 3.48 -2.30
C VAL A 53 15.49 2.90 -1.81
N GLY A 54 15.33 2.68 -0.51
CA GLY A 54 14.08 2.19 0.08
C GLY A 54 12.91 3.14 -0.13
N ALA A 55 13.11 4.45 0.02
CA ALA A 55 12.10 5.47 -0.19
C ALA A 55 11.70 5.61 -1.67
N LEU A 56 12.67 5.51 -2.59
CA LEU A 56 12.39 5.48 -4.03
C LEU A 56 11.57 4.23 -4.40
N THR A 57 11.98 3.05 -3.94
CA THR A 57 11.22 1.81 -4.19
C THR A 57 9.83 1.86 -3.58
N PHE A 58 9.68 2.41 -2.37
CA PHE A 58 8.38 2.61 -1.75
C PHE A 58 7.50 3.50 -2.64
N THR A 59 8.01 4.66 -3.05
CA THR A 59 7.26 5.66 -3.80
C THR A 59 6.89 5.14 -5.19
N THR A 60 7.79 4.45 -5.89
CA THR A 60 7.48 3.88 -7.20
C THR A 60 6.39 2.82 -7.12
N VAL A 61 6.46 1.92 -6.13
CA VAL A 61 5.42 0.90 -5.94
C VAL A 61 4.11 1.53 -5.50
N PHE A 62 4.15 2.52 -4.61
CA PHE A 62 2.97 3.26 -4.17
C PHE A 62 2.21 3.87 -5.36
N MET A 63 2.92 4.43 -6.34
CA MET A 63 2.33 5.08 -7.52
C MET A 63 1.90 4.08 -8.61
N LEU A 64 2.56 2.92 -8.71
CA LEU A 64 2.30 1.93 -9.77
C LEU A 64 1.27 0.87 -9.38
N VAL A 65 1.06 0.65 -8.09
CA VAL A 65 0.14 -0.39 -7.61
C VAL A 65 -1.30 0.04 -7.87
N ASP A 66 -2.04 -0.84 -8.56
CA ASP A 66 -3.49 -0.81 -8.59
C ASP A 66 -4.05 -1.46 -7.31
N PRO A 67 -4.55 -0.65 -6.36
CA PRO A 67 -5.04 -1.14 -5.07
C PRO A 67 -6.30 -2.00 -5.23
N VAL A 68 -7.09 -1.79 -6.29
CA VAL A 68 -8.31 -2.56 -6.54
C VAL A 68 -7.96 -4.01 -6.86
N ALA A 69 -6.98 -4.22 -7.74
CA ALA A 69 -6.52 -5.55 -8.11
C ALA A 69 -5.95 -6.34 -6.91
N ILE A 70 -5.19 -5.67 -6.04
CA ILE A 70 -4.67 -6.30 -4.82
C ILE A 70 -5.81 -6.67 -3.87
N LEU A 71 -6.76 -5.75 -3.66
CA LEU A 71 -7.89 -5.99 -2.78
C LEU A 71 -8.73 -7.17 -3.27
N ASP A 72 -9.04 -7.23 -4.57
CA ASP A 72 -9.80 -8.33 -5.16
C ASP A 72 -9.09 -9.68 -4.98
N TYR A 73 -7.76 -9.68 -5.15
CA TYR A 73 -6.96 -10.87 -4.87
C TYR A 73 -7.02 -11.26 -3.39
N SER A 74 -6.85 -10.30 -2.47
CA SER A 74 -6.91 -10.53 -1.02
C SER A 74 -8.28 -11.04 -0.57
N VAL A 75 -9.38 -10.46 -1.08
CA VAL A 75 -10.74 -10.91 -0.80
C VAL A 75 -10.94 -12.34 -1.31
N SER A 76 -10.49 -12.64 -2.52
CA SER A 76 -10.56 -14.00 -3.08
C SER A 76 -9.82 -15.03 -2.20
N GLN A 77 -8.62 -14.69 -1.73
CA GLN A 77 -7.87 -15.54 -0.78
C GLN A 77 -8.60 -15.70 0.56
N LEU A 78 -9.14 -14.61 1.10
CA LEU A 78 -9.87 -14.64 2.37
C LEU A 78 -11.13 -15.51 2.25
N VAL A 79 -11.88 -15.39 1.16
CA VAL A 79 -13.05 -16.24 0.89
C VAL A 79 -12.65 -17.71 0.76
N ALA A 80 -11.53 -18.02 0.10
CA ALA A 80 -11.05 -19.39 -0.02
C ALA A 80 -10.67 -20.02 1.34
N VAL A 81 -10.20 -19.20 2.29
CA VAL A 81 -9.92 -19.64 3.66
C VAL A 81 -11.22 -19.83 4.46
N LEU A 82 -12.19 -18.93 4.29
CA LEU A 82 -13.45 -18.96 5.04
C LEU A 82 -14.43 -20.03 4.56
N VAL A 83 -14.45 -20.34 3.27
CA VAL A 83 -15.32 -21.33 2.66
C VAL A 83 -14.47 -22.47 2.11
N PRO A 84 -14.06 -23.45 2.96
CA PRO A 84 -13.27 -24.58 2.50
C PRO A 84 -14.11 -25.47 1.57
N ARG A 85 -13.49 -25.92 0.47
CA ARG A 85 -14.17 -26.72 -0.56
C ARG A 85 -14.57 -28.12 -0.03
N ARG A 86 -15.88 -28.37 0.14
CA ARG A 86 -16.43 -29.61 0.74
C ARG A 86 -16.72 -30.75 -0.27
N VAL A 87 -15.89 -30.94 -1.30
CA VAL A 87 -16.21 -31.84 -2.44
C VAL A 87 -15.44 -33.17 -2.42
N ALA A 88 -14.64 -33.44 -1.39
CA ALA A 88 -13.86 -34.68 -1.34
C ALA A 88 -14.73 -35.89 -0.91
N GLY A 89 -14.95 -36.85 -1.82
CA GLY A 89 -15.46 -38.19 -1.47
C GLY A 89 -16.78 -38.63 -2.11
N GLU A 90 -17.48 -37.79 -2.88
CA GLU A 90 -18.77 -38.17 -3.48
C GLU A 90 -18.66 -38.76 -4.88
N THR A 91 -19.19 -39.97 -5.05
CA THR A 91 -19.21 -40.71 -6.32
C THR A 91 -20.34 -40.27 -7.25
N ASN A 92 -21.47 -39.79 -6.71
CA ASN A 92 -22.62 -39.36 -7.51
C ASN A 92 -22.36 -38.00 -8.19
N TRP A 93 -22.49 -37.95 -9.52
CA TRP A 93 -22.27 -36.74 -10.32
C TRP A 93 -23.34 -35.66 -10.09
N CYS A 94 -24.60 -36.05 -9.84
CA CYS A 94 -25.70 -35.11 -9.64
C CYS A 94 -25.56 -34.37 -8.30
N ILE A 95 -25.23 -35.11 -7.24
CA ILE A 95 -24.98 -34.54 -5.91
C ILE A 95 -23.76 -33.61 -5.93
N ARG A 96 -22.70 -33.98 -6.65
CA ARG A 96 -21.54 -33.10 -6.87
C ARG A 96 -21.92 -31.79 -7.58
N GLY A 97 -22.85 -31.84 -8.53
CA GLY A 97 -23.37 -30.66 -9.23
C GLY A 97 -24.09 -29.71 -8.28
N ILE A 98 -25.01 -30.23 -7.46
CA ILE A 98 -25.75 -29.44 -6.46
C ILE A 98 -24.80 -28.80 -5.45
N LYS A 99 -23.89 -29.58 -4.85
CA LYS A 99 -22.92 -29.06 -3.88
C LYS A 99 -21.95 -28.03 -4.46
N ARG A 100 -21.64 -28.14 -5.75
CA ARG A 100 -20.83 -27.12 -6.43
C ARG A 100 -21.59 -25.80 -6.52
N ILE A 101 -22.88 -25.84 -6.86
CA ILE A 101 -23.73 -24.65 -6.93
C ILE A 101 -23.89 -24.02 -5.54
N GLU A 102 -24.15 -24.84 -4.52
CA GLU A 102 -24.23 -24.40 -3.11
C GLU A 102 -22.93 -23.72 -2.67
N TYR A 103 -21.77 -24.33 -3.00
CA TYR A 103 -20.47 -23.74 -2.71
C TYR A 103 -20.24 -22.40 -3.43
N GLU A 104 -20.56 -22.30 -4.72
CA GLU A 104 -20.40 -21.03 -5.45
C GLU A 104 -21.36 -19.97 -4.92
N ALA A 105 -22.57 -20.34 -4.48
CA ALA A 105 -23.50 -19.41 -3.84
C ALA A 105 -22.96 -18.92 -2.49
N GLU A 106 -22.50 -19.82 -1.62
CA GLU A 106 -21.90 -19.47 -0.33
C GLU A 106 -20.65 -18.58 -0.50
N LYS A 107 -19.82 -18.90 -1.50
CA LYS A 107 -18.65 -18.10 -1.88
C LYS A 107 -19.04 -16.67 -2.29
N LEU A 108 -20.03 -16.52 -3.15
CA LEU A 108 -20.51 -15.21 -3.61
C LEU A 108 -21.14 -14.40 -2.48
N ASP A 109 -21.89 -15.04 -1.59
CA ASP A 109 -22.48 -14.38 -0.42
C ASP A 109 -21.40 -13.85 0.52
N LYS A 110 -20.34 -14.64 0.78
CA LYS A 110 -19.18 -14.20 1.58
C LYS A 110 -18.38 -13.10 0.92
N GLU A 111 -18.15 -13.18 -0.38
CA GLU A 111 -17.48 -12.11 -1.12
C GLU A 111 -18.26 -10.80 -1.03
N ARG A 112 -19.59 -10.86 -1.16
CA ARG A 112 -20.48 -9.70 -1.05
C ARG A 112 -20.48 -9.10 0.36
N GLU A 113 -20.50 -9.94 1.39
CA GLU A 113 -20.40 -9.53 2.80
C GLU A 113 -19.08 -8.80 3.07
N ILE A 114 -17.94 -9.35 2.64
CA ILE A 114 -16.64 -8.71 2.84
C ILE A 114 -16.59 -7.36 2.09
N ARG A 115 -17.08 -7.31 0.85
CA ARG A 115 -17.12 -6.07 0.06
C ARG A 115 -18.05 -5.02 0.67
N SER A 116 -19.14 -5.40 1.32
CA SER A 116 -20.00 -4.43 2.02
C SER A 116 -19.29 -3.85 3.24
N HIS A 117 -18.55 -4.66 4.01
CA HIS A 117 -17.75 -4.19 5.13
C HIS A 117 -16.65 -3.21 4.69
N ILE A 118 -15.97 -3.47 3.57
CA ILE A 118 -14.95 -2.56 3.04
C ILE A 118 -15.58 -1.21 2.63
N ARG A 119 -16.74 -1.24 1.96
CA ARG A 119 -17.46 0.00 1.61
C ARG A 119 -17.93 0.76 2.84
N GLU A 120 -18.33 0.06 3.88
CA GLU A 120 -18.73 0.70 5.13
C GLU A 120 -17.53 1.32 5.85
N TRP A 121 -16.37 0.64 5.82
CA TRP A 121 -15.12 1.22 6.31
C TRP A 121 -14.79 2.53 5.60
N ASP A 122 -14.89 2.58 4.27
CA ASP A 122 -14.60 3.80 3.51
C ASP A 122 -15.54 4.96 3.83
N ARG A 123 -16.80 4.65 4.17
CA ARG A 123 -17.76 5.66 4.62
C ARG A 123 -17.41 6.19 6.00
N CYS A 124 -17.00 5.31 6.91
CA CYS A 124 -16.64 5.68 8.28
C CYS A 124 -15.30 6.43 8.35
N PHE A 125 -14.35 6.13 7.46
CA PHE A 125 -13.01 6.69 7.47
C PHE A 125 -12.64 7.28 6.10
N PRO A 126 -13.22 8.44 5.73
CA PRO A 126 -12.96 9.07 4.44
C PRO A 126 -11.50 9.49 4.26
N ASP A 127 -10.83 9.91 5.34
CA ASP A 127 -9.41 10.32 5.27
C ASP A 127 -8.46 9.12 5.21
N PHE A 128 -8.94 7.92 5.54
CA PHE A 128 -8.14 6.69 5.64
C PHE A 128 -8.75 5.55 4.80
N HIS A 129 -8.96 5.85 3.51
CA HIS A 129 -9.45 4.88 2.53
C HIS A 129 -8.61 3.60 2.52
N HIS A 130 -9.28 2.46 2.39
CA HIS A 130 -8.60 1.15 2.26
C HIS A 130 -7.58 1.15 1.12
N GLU A 131 -7.81 1.95 0.09
CA GLU A 131 -6.90 2.18 -1.03
C GLU A 131 -5.51 2.64 -0.57
N THR A 132 -5.47 3.65 0.30
CA THR A 132 -4.23 4.21 0.85
C THR A 132 -3.52 3.20 1.73
N LEU A 133 -4.28 2.45 2.54
CA LEU A 133 -3.75 1.37 3.36
C LEU A 133 -3.06 0.30 2.51
N VAL A 134 -3.72 -0.15 1.44
CA VAL A 134 -3.16 -1.15 0.52
C VAL A 134 -1.87 -0.65 -0.11
N ARG A 135 -1.85 0.57 -0.64
CA ARG A 135 -0.65 1.17 -1.25
C ARG A 135 0.50 1.34 -0.27
N CYS A 136 0.21 1.81 0.95
CA CYS A 136 1.23 1.95 2.00
C CYS A 136 1.82 0.59 2.37
N CYS A 137 0.98 -0.42 2.60
CA CYS A 137 1.43 -1.77 2.93
C CYS A 137 2.25 -2.39 1.80
N SER A 138 1.80 -2.30 0.55
CA SER A 138 2.53 -2.83 -0.61
C SER A 138 3.88 -2.13 -0.81
N GLY A 139 3.91 -0.80 -0.69
CA GLY A 139 5.14 -0.02 -0.78
C GLY A 139 6.15 -0.41 0.31
N LEU A 140 5.70 -0.57 1.56
CA LEU A 140 6.57 -0.95 2.68
C LEU A 140 7.15 -2.35 2.49
N VAL A 141 6.33 -3.31 2.08
CA VAL A 141 6.77 -4.69 1.80
C VAL A 141 7.78 -4.69 0.65
N ALA A 142 7.47 -4.02 -0.46
CA ALA A 142 8.37 -3.96 -1.61
C ALA A 142 9.72 -3.30 -1.26
N SER A 143 9.70 -2.20 -0.51
CA SER A 143 10.91 -1.53 -0.02
C SER A 143 11.79 -2.47 0.81
N ARG A 144 11.19 -3.20 1.76
CA ARG A 144 11.94 -4.18 2.58
C ARG A 144 12.50 -5.34 1.75
N VAL A 145 11.71 -5.90 0.85
CA VAL A 145 12.14 -6.99 -0.03
C VAL A 145 13.30 -6.54 -0.91
N PHE A 146 13.20 -5.35 -1.50
CA PHE A 146 14.23 -4.80 -2.37
C PHE A 146 15.55 -4.56 -1.63
N LEU A 147 15.49 -4.00 -0.42
CA LEU A 147 16.69 -3.84 0.41
C LEU A 147 17.33 -5.18 0.76
N LYS A 148 16.53 -6.22 1.04
CA LYS A 148 17.04 -7.58 1.27
C LYS A 148 17.70 -8.18 0.05
N ILE A 149 17.14 -7.97 -1.14
CA ILE A 149 17.75 -8.41 -2.40
C ILE A 149 19.10 -7.72 -2.62
N ILE A 150 19.18 -6.41 -2.42
CA ILE A 150 20.44 -5.67 -2.53
C ILE A 150 21.48 -6.19 -1.54
N GLU A 151 21.09 -6.47 -0.30
CA GLU A 151 22.00 -7.05 0.70
C GLU A 151 22.48 -8.44 0.30
N TRP A 152 21.59 -9.27 -0.27
CA TRP A 152 21.93 -10.61 -0.75
C TRP A 152 22.91 -10.57 -1.94
N VAL A 153 22.64 -9.73 -2.94
CA VAL A 153 23.53 -9.53 -4.10
C VAL A 153 24.91 -9.04 -3.66
N LYS A 154 24.96 -8.11 -2.69
CA LYS A 154 26.24 -7.61 -2.14
C LYS A 154 27.04 -8.67 -1.41
N ARG A 155 26.40 -9.69 -0.81
CA ARG A 155 27.09 -10.82 -0.18
C ARG A 155 27.70 -11.74 -1.23
N GLY A 156 26.93 -12.12 -2.25
CA GLY A 156 27.40 -13.02 -3.31
C GLY A 156 28.50 -12.44 -4.21
N SER A 157 28.73 -11.13 -4.19
CA SER A 157 29.83 -10.49 -4.93
C SER A 157 31.18 -10.51 -4.18
N LYS A 158 31.21 -10.95 -2.92
CA LYS A 158 32.44 -11.01 -2.10
C LYS A 158 33.10 -12.38 -2.09
N ASP A 159 32.41 -13.39 -2.60
CA ASP A 159 32.92 -14.75 -2.82
C ASP A 159 33.50 -14.86 -4.24
#